data_AF-A0A820M5W1-F1
#
_entry.id   AF-A0A820M5W1-F1
#
_cell.length_a   1.000
_cell.length_b   1.000
_cell.length_c   1.000
_cell.angle_alpha   90.00
_cell.angle_beta   90.00
_cell.angle_gamma   90.00
#
_symmetry.space_group_name_H-M   'P 1'
#
loop_
_entity.id
_entity.type
_entity.pdbx_description
1 polymer ?
#
loop_
_entity_poly.entity_id
_entity_poly.type
_entity_poly.pdbx_seq_one_letter_code
_entity_poly.pdbx_strand_id
1 'polypeptide(L)'
;MATGSILWHVEGGNYLVSKKILEYLLQQSDVQFVKGHVKSVTDVHRIDIDDQGGNVRLSYQPSNSELVHAVDYDNVIIAFPLHRDNINDFVLQATDNFNQYDYRMQSTHANFLHGKLNCQQFNLTQNECQRLKAIFYTNPSLPYRAVAEQHTVNENKEQYKNIDKSVYKIFSPNELSLSDYKQIFDNDNFQLIQDIPWLAYPKYEHPQKMPPIQINKNIFYLNAMEWSSSCIEIEVISARNIAMLLTKKLRVELKRNDKHIEF
;
A
#
# COMPACT_ATOMS: atom_id res chain seq x y z
N MET A 1 3.67 4.11 4.16
CA MET A 1 4.34 5.41 4.43
C MET A 1 5.15 5.16 5.68
N ALA A 2 6.46 5.35 5.65
CA ALA A 2 7.25 5.27 6.87
C ALA A 2 7.25 6.63 7.60
N THR A 3 7.53 6.60 8.90
CA THR A 3 7.80 7.80 9.70
C THR A 3 9.30 7.90 9.91
N GLY A 4 9.90 8.92 9.30
CA GLY A 4 11.33 9.19 9.35
C GLY A 4 11.63 10.49 8.62
N SER A 5 12.72 11.15 9.01
CA SER A 5 13.16 12.43 8.45
C SER A 5 14.05 12.29 7.22
N ILE A 6 14.51 11.08 6.90
CA ILE A 6 15.47 10.77 5.82
C ILE A 6 14.95 9.73 4.83
N LEU A 7 13.63 9.58 4.73
CA LEU A 7 13.03 8.61 3.82
C LEU A 7 13.16 9.10 2.37
N TRP A 8 13.42 8.16 1.45
CA TRP A 8 13.46 8.47 0.03
C TRP A 8 12.12 9.04 -0.45
N HIS A 9 12.20 10.13 -1.19
CA HIS A 9 11.04 10.84 -1.70
C HIS A 9 11.29 11.39 -3.11
N VAL A 10 10.24 11.43 -3.92
CA VAL A 10 10.26 11.97 -5.29
C VAL A 10 9.42 13.24 -5.35
N GLU A 11 9.87 14.24 -6.10
CA GLU A 11 9.11 15.46 -6.33
C GLU A 11 7.77 15.13 -7.00
N GLY A 12 6.67 15.61 -6.41
CA GLY A 12 5.31 15.24 -6.81
C GLY A 12 4.78 13.94 -6.18
N GLY A 13 5.59 13.22 -5.40
CA GLY A 13 5.18 12.09 -4.56
C GLY A 13 5.61 10.71 -5.06
N ASN A 14 5.87 9.79 -4.13
CA ASN A 14 6.42 8.45 -4.43
C ASN A 14 5.52 7.56 -5.28
N TYR A 15 4.21 7.85 -5.35
CA TYR A 15 3.29 7.12 -6.23
C TYR A 15 3.68 7.25 -7.71
N LEU A 16 4.41 8.31 -8.08
CA LEU A 16 4.89 8.54 -9.45
C LEU A 16 5.83 7.44 -9.93
N VAL A 17 6.51 6.73 -9.03
CA VAL A 17 7.43 5.65 -9.36
C VAL A 17 6.67 4.51 -10.00
N SER A 18 5.69 3.95 -9.28
CA SER A 18 4.84 2.87 -9.78
C SER A 18 4.03 3.32 -11.00
N LYS A 19 3.54 4.56 -11.01
CA LYS A 19 2.80 5.12 -12.13
C LYS A 19 3.64 5.15 -13.41
N LYS A 20 4.85 5.72 -13.37
CA LYS A 20 5.72 5.83 -14.54
C LYS A 20 6.21 4.47 -15.02
N ILE A 21 6.51 3.54 -14.11
CA ILE A 21 6.86 2.16 -14.47
C ILE A 21 5.70 1.49 -15.21
N LEU A 22 4.47 1.62 -14.70
CA LEU A 22 3.29 1.07 -15.36
C LEU A 22 3.08 1.70 -16.75
N GLU A 23 3.12 3.03 -16.85
CA GLU A 23 3.00 3.75 -18.12
C GLU A 23 4.03 3.29 -19.15
N TYR A 24 5.30 3.15 -18.73
CA TYR A 24 6.37 2.66 -19.58
C TYR A 24 6.13 1.21 -20.02
N LEU A 25 5.77 0.31 -19.09
CA LEU A 25 5.51 -1.10 -19.42
C LEU A 25 4.30 -1.28 -20.35
N LEU A 26 3.26 -0.47 -20.20
CA LEU A 26 2.10 -0.48 -21.10
C LEU A 26 2.49 -0.03 -22.51
N GLN A 27 3.42 0.92 -22.66
CA GLN A 27 3.94 1.32 -23.98
C GLN A 27 4.79 0.25 -24.65
N GLN A 28 5.42 -0.64 -23.87
CA GLN A 28 6.32 -1.68 -24.36
C GLN A 28 5.65 -3.06 -24.51
N SER A 29 4.34 -3.17 -24.25
CA SER A 29 3.63 -4.45 -24.26
C SER A 29 2.33 -4.37 -25.05
N ASP A 30 1.86 -5.52 -25.54
CA ASP A 30 0.56 -5.67 -26.21
C ASP A 30 -0.60 -5.78 -25.19
N VAL A 31 -0.40 -5.29 -23.95
CA VAL A 31 -1.38 -5.38 -22.87
C VAL A 31 -2.53 -4.42 -23.13
N GLN A 32 -3.76 -4.94 -23.05
CA GLN A 32 -4.95 -4.10 -23.08
C GLN A 32 -5.26 -3.60 -21.67
N PHE A 33 -5.19 -2.27 -21.49
CA PHE A 33 -5.60 -1.64 -20.24
C PHE A 33 -7.08 -1.28 -20.27
N VAL A 34 -7.87 -1.89 -19.38
CA VAL A 34 -9.30 -1.62 -19.24
C VAL A 34 -9.58 -1.01 -17.87
N LYS A 35 -10.06 0.23 -17.88
CA LYS A 35 -10.50 0.90 -16.65
C LYS A 35 -11.93 0.47 -16.34
N GLY A 36 -12.13 -0.22 -15.22
CA GLY A 36 -13.42 -0.71 -14.80
C GLY A 36 -13.40 -1.22 -13.37
N HIS A 37 -14.58 -1.57 -12.87
CA HIS A 37 -14.76 -2.16 -11.56
C HIS A 37 -15.00 -3.66 -11.71
N VAL A 38 -14.08 -4.47 -11.16
CA VAL A 38 -14.19 -5.93 -11.19
C VAL A 38 -15.24 -6.38 -10.18
N LYS A 39 -16.22 -7.16 -10.65
CA LYS A 39 -17.32 -7.70 -9.85
C LYS A 39 -17.06 -9.12 -9.38
N SER A 40 -16.51 -9.98 -10.22
CA SER A 40 -16.20 -11.34 -9.79
C SER A 40 -15.06 -12.00 -10.56
N VAL A 41 -14.45 -12.99 -9.90
CA VAL A 41 -13.50 -13.94 -10.48
C VAL A 41 -13.93 -15.34 -10.05
N THR A 42 -14.35 -16.16 -11.01
CA THR A 42 -14.90 -17.50 -10.75
C THR A 42 -14.28 -18.55 -11.66
N ASP A 43 -14.19 -19.79 -11.19
CA ASP A 43 -13.75 -20.89 -12.05
C ASP A 43 -14.79 -21.20 -13.11
N VAL A 44 -14.32 -21.62 -14.29
CA VAL A 44 -15.17 -22.14 -15.35
C VAL A 44 -14.95 -23.64 -15.43
N HIS A 45 -15.99 -24.41 -15.09
CA HIS A 45 -16.00 -25.85 -15.28
C HIS A 45 -16.63 -26.17 -16.64
N ARG A 46 -15.79 -26.33 -17.67
CA ARG A 46 -16.26 -26.75 -19.00
C ARG A 46 -16.51 -28.26 -18.99
N ILE A 47 -17.69 -28.65 -19.47
CA ILE A 47 -18.10 -30.06 -19.58
C ILE A 47 -17.74 -30.60 -20.98
N ASP A 48 -17.69 -29.73 -21.99
CA ASP A 48 -17.39 -30.09 -23.37
C ASP A 48 -15.89 -30.00 -23.67
N ILE A 49 -15.33 -31.07 -24.23
CA ILE A 49 -13.89 -31.21 -24.55
C ILE A 49 -13.45 -30.24 -25.67
N ASP A 50 -14.37 -29.82 -26.53
CA ASP A 50 -14.09 -28.94 -27.68
C ASP A 50 -14.13 -27.45 -27.33
N ASP A 51 -14.54 -27.10 -26.10
CA ASP A 51 -14.64 -25.72 -25.67
C ASP A 51 -13.28 -25.19 -25.19
N GLN A 52 -12.61 -24.44 -26.07
CA GLN A 52 -11.25 -23.91 -25.86
C GLN A 52 -11.19 -22.59 -25.07
N GLY A 53 -12.28 -22.12 -24.46
CA GLY A 53 -12.22 -20.87 -23.71
C GLY A 53 -11.39 -20.99 -22.41
N GLY A 54 -11.05 -19.85 -21.81
CA GLY A 54 -10.25 -19.79 -20.58
C GLY A 54 -10.86 -20.53 -19.38
N ASN A 55 -10.03 -20.84 -18.39
CA ASN A 55 -10.40 -21.61 -17.18
C ASN A 55 -11.02 -20.75 -16.07
N VAL A 56 -10.96 -19.43 -16.18
CA VAL A 56 -11.42 -18.48 -15.17
C VAL A 56 -12.23 -17.38 -15.84
N ARG A 57 -13.41 -17.07 -15.29
CA ARG A 57 -14.27 -15.99 -15.77
C ARG A 57 -14.08 -14.75 -14.91
N LEU A 58 -13.72 -13.65 -15.56
CA LEU A 58 -13.68 -12.31 -14.98
C LEU A 58 -14.96 -11.57 -15.37
N SER A 59 -15.72 -11.14 -14.37
CA SER A 59 -16.84 -10.21 -14.55
C SER A 59 -16.44 -8.81 -14.12
N TYR A 60 -16.66 -7.81 -14.97
CA TYR A 60 -16.31 -6.42 -14.68
C TYR A 60 -17.24 -5.43 -15.38
N GLN A 61 -17.32 -4.24 -14.81
CA GLN A 61 -18.06 -3.11 -15.37
C GLN A 61 -17.06 -2.03 -15.83
N PRO A 62 -16.90 -1.79 -17.14
CA PRO A 62 -16.08 -0.69 -17.65
C PRO A 62 -16.54 0.66 -17.09
N SER A 63 -15.61 1.59 -16.83
CA SER A 63 -15.98 2.91 -16.29
C SER A 63 -16.82 3.77 -17.24
N ASN A 64 -16.88 3.42 -18.52
CA ASN A 64 -17.63 4.13 -19.57
C ASN A 64 -18.92 3.39 -19.98
N SER A 65 -19.34 2.36 -19.24
CA SER A 65 -20.51 1.54 -19.56
C SER A 65 -21.26 1.10 -18.30
N GLU A 66 -22.58 1.01 -18.39
CA GLU A 66 -23.41 0.40 -17.34
C GLU A 66 -23.52 -1.13 -17.50
N LEU A 67 -23.13 -1.65 -18.66
CA LEU A 67 -23.18 -3.08 -18.94
C LEU A 67 -22.04 -3.80 -18.23
N VAL A 68 -22.36 -4.92 -17.60
CA VAL A 68 -21.39 -5.86 -17.04
C VAL A 68 -20.91 -6.79 -18.15
N HIS A 69 -19.60 -6.88 -18.30
CA HIS A 69 -18.94 -7.76 -19.25
C HIS A 69 -18.37 -8.98 -18.53
N ALA A 70 -18.38 -10.12 -19.20
CA ALA A 70 -17.73 -11.34 -18.73
C ALA A 70 -16.76 -11.84 -19.80
N VAL A 71 -15.53 -12.14 -19.39
CA VAL A 71 -14.47 -12.62 -20.28
C VAL A 71 -13.74 -13.79 -19.62
N ASP A 72 -13.45 -14.83 -20.40
CA ASP A 72 -12.74 -16.01 -19.92
C ASP A 72 -11.23 -15.88 -20.18
N TYR A 73 -10.43 -16.14 -19.16
CA TYR A 73 -8.97 -16.10 -19.17
C TYR A 73 -8.38 -17.44 -18.75
N ASP A 74 -7.19 -17.77 -19.25
CA ASP A 74 -6.46 -18.96 -18.81
C ASP A 74 -6.00 -18.85 -17.36
N ASN A 75 -5.57 -17.66 -16.94
CA ASN A 75 -5.09 -17.37 -15.60
C ASN A 75 -5.48 -15.94 -15.21
N VAL A 76 -5.76 -15.73 -13.93
CA VAL A 76 -6.05 -14.41 -13.36
C VAL A 76 -5.09 -14.15 -12.20
N ILE A 77 -4.49 -12.96 -12.17
CA ILE A 77 -3.70 -12.46 -11.04
C ILE A 77 -4.50 -11.35 -10.39
N ILE A 78 -4.80 -11.52 -9.11
CA ILE A 78 -5.47 -10.51 -8.29
C ILE A 78 -4.38 -9.69 -7.60
N ALA A 79 -4.36 -8.39 -7.87
CA ALA A 79 -3.37 -7.45 -7.36
C ALA A 79 -4.03 -6.25 -6.66
N PHE A 80 -5.09 -6.52 -5.89
CA PHE A 80 -5.69 -5.54 -5.00
C PHE A 80 -5.95 -6.18 -3.62
N PRO A 81 -5.99 -5.38 -2.54
CA PRO A 81 -6.12 -5.91 -1.18
C PRO A 81 -7.45 -6.64 -0.96
N LEU A 82 -7.40 -7.95 -0.73
CA LEU A 82 -8.53 -8.81 -0.35
C LEU A 82 -8.54 -9.03 1.17
N HIS A 83 -9.15 -8.09 1.89
CA HIS A 83 -9.35 -8.19 3.33
C HIS A 83 -10.71 -7.60 3.70
N ARG A 84 -11.23 -7.96 4.88
CA ARG A 84 -12.59 -7.60 5.36
C ARG A 84 -12.95 -6.12 5.18
N ASP A 85 -11.98 -5.25 5.42
CA ASP A 85 -12.20 -3.79 5.45
C ASP A 85 -12.20 -3.12 4.05
N ASN A 86 -12.08 -3.88 2.94
CA ASN A 86 -11.96 -3.34 1.57
C ASN A 86 -12.85 -4.09 0.53
N ILE A 87 -13.90 -4.79 0.97
CA ILE A 87 -14.72 -5.63 0.08
C ILE A 87 -16.18 -5.22 0.18
N ASN A 88 -16.59 -4.28 -0.67
CA ASN A 88 -17.98 -3.92 -0.83
C ASN A 88 -18.37 -4.21 -2.28
N ASP A 89 -18.48 -5.50 -2.69
CA ASP A 89 -19.11 -5.99 -3.94
C ASP A 89 -18.25 -6.95 -4.82
N PHE A 90 -17.04 -7.34 -4.39
CA PHE A 90 -16.23 -8.31 -5.13
C PHE A 90 -16.49 -9.76 -4.69
N VAL A 91 -16.77 -10.65 -5.65
CA VAL A 91 -16.97 -12.08 -5.41
C VAL A 91 -15.78 -12.88 -5.95
N LEU A 92 -15.11 -13.61 -5.07
CA LEU A 92 -14.05 -14.54 -5.42
C LEU A 92 -14.48 -15.98 -5.14
N GLN A 93 -14.39 -16.83 -6.15
CA GLN A 93 -14.42 -18.28 -5.92
C GLN A 93 -13.03 -18.73 -5.48
N ALA A 94 -12.87 -18.93 -4.18
CA ALA A 94 -11.65 -19.42 -3.57
C ALA A 94 -11.76 -20.92 -3.23
N THR A 95 -10.61 -21.57 -3.01
CA THR A 95 -10.58 -22.88 -2.34
C THR A 95 -10.87 -22.71 -0.85
N ASP A 96 -11.29 -23.79 -0.18
CA ASP A 96 -11.69 -23.80 1.24
C ASP A 96 -10.65 -23.23 2.21
N ASN A 97 -9.39 -23.10 1.79
CA ASN A 97 -8.28 -22.62 2.61
C ASN A 97 -8.07 -21.10 2.57
N PHE A 98 -8.86 -20.35 1.80
CA PHE A 98 -8.77 -18.89 1.75
C PHE A 98 -10.12 -18.23 1.99
N ASN A 99 -10.18 -17.47 3.08
CA ASN A 99 -11.31 -16.60 3.38
C ASN A 99 -10.80 -15.18 3.63
N GLN A 100 -11.07 -14.28 2.69
CA GLN A 100 -10.75 -12.86 2.74
C GLN A 100 -11.27 -12.13 3.99
N TYR A 101 -12.33 -12.64 4.64
CA TYR A 101 -12.87 -12.04 5.86
C TYR A 101 -12.02 -12.33 7.11
N ASP A 102 -11.05 -13.25 7.06
CA ASP A 102 -10.15 -13.57 8.17
C ASP A 102 -9.04 -12.53 8.35
N TYR A 103 -8.97 -11.58 7.42
CA TYR A 103 -7.87 -10.63 7.26
C TYR A 103 -8.37 -9.22 7.58
N ARG A 104 -7.70 -8.54 8.52
CA ARG A 104 -7.98 -7.16 8.96
C ARG A 104 -6.77 -6.26 8.83
N MET A 105 -6.99 -5.01 8.42
CA MET A 105 -5.93 -4.01 8.40
C MET A 105 -5.97 -3.13 9.65
N GLN A 106 -4.80 -2.66 10.07
CA GLN A 106 -4.67 -1.61 11.06
C GLN A 106 -4.97 -0.26 10.40
N SER A 107 -5.98 0.43 10.90
CA SER A 107 -6.18 1.86 10.60
C SER A 107 -5.05 2.69 11.21
N THR A 108 -4.58 3.69 10.49
CA THR A 108 -3.61 4.68 10.95
C THR A 108 -3.98 6.03 10.39
N HIS A 109 -3.76 7.08 11.17
CA HIS A 109 -3.90 8.46 10.74
C HIS A 109 -2.50 9.02 10.51
N ALA A 110 -2.27 9.55 9.32
CA ALA A 110 -1.08 10.33 8.99
C ALA A 110 -1.41 11.82 9.11
N ASN A 111 -1.10 12.39 10.26
CA ASN A 111 -1.37 13.78 10.57
C ASN A 111 -0.16 14.63 10.18
N PHE A 112 -0.37 15.69 9.42
CA PHE A 112 0.64 16.66 9.01
C PHE A 112 0.38 17.99 9.70
N LEU A 113 1.36 18.47 10.46
CA LEU A 113 1.23 19.68 11.27
C LEU A 113 2.40 20.62 11.04
N HIS A 114 2.11 21.91 11.01
CA HIS A 114 3.14 22.95 11.15
C HIS A 114 3.20 23.37 12.60
N GLY A 115 4.37 23.34 13.25
CA GLY A 115 4.45 23.74 14.65
C GLY A 115 5.84 23.68 15.27
N LYS A 116 5.90 23.90 16.58
CA LYS A 116 7.10 23.78 17.41
C LYS A 116 6.89 22.73 18.50
N LEU A 117 7.79 21.76 18.61
CA LEU A 117 7.70 20.69 19.60
C LEU A 117 7.76 21.24 21.03
N ASN A 118 6.98 20.63 21.92
CA ASN A 118 7.03 20.89 23.36
C ASN A 118 8.23 20.17 23.98
N CYS A 119 9.39 20.81 23.96
CA CYS A 119 10.64 20.23 24.43
C CYS A 119 10.60 19.83 25.91
N GLN A 120 9.87 20.59 26.74
CA GLN A 120 9.71 20.29 28.17
C GLN A 120 8.95 18.99 28.40
N GLN A 121 7.90 18.72 27.62
CA GLN A 121 7.14 17.48 27.70
C GLN A 121 7.99 16.24 27.36
N PHE A 122 9.04 16.41 26.57
CA PHE A 122 10.00 15.37 26.23
C PHE A 122 11.20 15.29 27.18
N ASN A 123 11.25 16.11 28.24
CA ASN A 123 12.40 16.26 29.13
C ASN A 123 13.70 16.62 28.38
N LEU A 124 13.59 17.42 27.33
CA LEU A 124 14.72 17.86 26.50
C LEU A 124 15.01 19.34 26.72
N THR A 125 16.29 19.71 26.65
CA THR A 125 16.70 21.11 26.48
C THR A 125 16.31 21.63 25.10
N GLN A 126 16.25 22.95 24.93
CA GLN A 126 15.93 23.56 23.63
C GLN A 126 16.92 23.14 22.53
N ASN A 127 18.21 23.02 22.86
CA ASN A 127 19.26 22.62 21.91
C ASN A 127 19.17 21.14 21.52
N GLU A 128 18.71 20.27 22.41
CA GLU A 128 18.44 18.85 22.09
C GLU A 128 17.22 18.73 21.18
N CYS A 129 16.16 19.47 21.51
CA CYS A 129 14.92 19.51 20.76
C CYS A 129 15.11 19.99 19.32
N GLN A 130 15.97 21.00 19.09
CA GLN A 130 16.33 21.45 17.74
C GLN A 130 17.04 20.38 16.89
N ARG A 131 17.73 19.43 17.54
CA ARG A 131 18.38 18.30 16.86
C ARG A 131 17.45 17.10 16.69
N LEU A 132 16.27 17.13 17.31
CA LEU A 132 15.33 16.03 17.29
C LEU A 132 14.61 15.95 15.95
N LYS A 133 14.89 14.88 15.20
CA LYS A 133 14.31 14.66 13.87
C LYS A 133 13.13 13.72 13.87
N ALA A 134 13.09 12.79 14.84
CA ALA A 134 11.98 11.89 15.00
C ALA A 134 11.88 11.42 16.46
N ILE A 135 10.65 11.08 16.86
CA ILE A 135 10.29 10.48 18.13
C ILE A 135 9.50 9.21 17.80
N PHE A 136 9.86 8.10 18.42
CA PHE A 136 9.19 6.82 18.27
C PHE A 136 8.77 6.30 19.64
N TYR A 137 7.52 5.90 19.76
CA TYR A 137 6.95 5.36 21.00
C TYR A 137 6.47 3.93 20.80
N THR A 138 6.82 3.09 21.76
CA THR A 138 6.31 1.71 21.87
C THR A 138 5.18 1.59 22.90
N ASN A 139 4.95 2.62 23.72
CA ASN A 139 3.88 2.62 24.71
C ASN A 139 2.50 2.70 24.02
N PRO A 140 1.67 1.65 24.10
CA PRO A 140 0.39 1.61 23.42
C PRO A 140 -0.65 2.59 24.00
N SER A 141 -0.46 3.03 25.26
CA SER A 141 -1.37 3.95 25.95
C SER A 141 -1.30 5.39 25.43
N LEU A 142 -0.25 5.75 24.69
CA LEU A 142 -0.16 7.06 24.06
C LEU A 142 -1.10 7.12 22.83
N PRO A 143 -1.63 8.29 22.48
CA PRO A 143 -2.54 8.43 21.35
C PRO A 143 -1.81 8.44 20.00
N TYR A 144 -0.48 8.45 19.99
CA TYR A 144 0.35 8.42 18.78
C TYR A 144 1.50 7.39 18.90
N ARG A 145 2.17 7.10 17.78
CA ARG A 145 3.22 6.09 17.66
C ARG A 145 4.54 6.69 17.23
N ALA A 146 4.51 7.70 16.38
CA ALA A 146 5.72 8.38 15.93
C ALA A 146 5.43 9.81 15.52
N VAL A 147 6.42 10.68 15.69
CA VAL A 147 6.43 12.08 15.25
C VAL A 147 7.75 12.27 14.50
N ALA A 148 7.73 12.71 13.24
CA ALA A 148 8.97 13.01 12.52
C ALA A 148 8.87 14.31 11.75
N GLU A 149 9.94 15.10 11.81
CA GLU A 149 10.10 16.29 10.99
C GLU A 149 10.11 15.89 9.51
N GLN A 150 9.48 16.70 8.67
CA GLN A 150 9.41 16.51 7.22
C GLN A 150 10.18 17.64 6.51
N HIS A 151 10.88 17.27 5.44
CA HIS A 151 11.65 18.19 4.61
C HIS A 151 11.12 18.16 3.17
N THR A 152 11.35 19.24 2.44
CA THR A 152 11.00 19.33 1.01
C THR A 152 11.95 18.47 0.19
N VAL A 153 11.46 17.97 -0.95
CA VAL A 153 12.26 17.13 -1.86
C VAL A 153 13.49 17.87 -2.39
N ASN A 154 13.29 19.13 -2.76
CA ASN A 154 14.36 19.99 -3.24
C ASN A 154 14.97 20.70 -2.03
N GLU A 155 16.01 20.09 -1.46
CA GLU A 155 16.75 20.59 -0.30
C GLU A 155 17.60 21.82 -0.66
N ASN A 156 16.99 22.96 -0.98
CA ASN A 156 17.68 24.24 -0.78
C ASN A 156 17.67 24.57 0.71
N LYS A 157 18.54 23.88 1.48
CA LYS A 157 18.67 23.99 2.94
C LYS A 157 18.85 25.43 3.44
N GLU A 158 19.31 26.34 2.57
CA GLU A 158 19.49 27.76 2.84
C GLU A 158 18.17 28.51 3.04
N GLN A 159 17.07 28.14 2.34
CA GLN A 159 15.80 28.87 2.39
C GLN A 159 14.99 28.64 3.68
N TYR A 160 15.28 27.57 4.42
CA TYR A 160 14.46 27.14 5.55
C TYR A 160 15.16 27.25 6.92
N LYS A 161 16.40 27.76 6.97
CA LYS A 161 17.17 27.97 8.22
C LYS A 161 16.52 28.99 9.19
N ASN A 162 15.54 29.77 8.73
CA ASN A 162 14.93 30.87 9.48
C ASN A 162 13.46 30.66 9.85
N ILE A 163 12.93 29.42 9.78
CA ILE A 163 11.53 29.17 10.18
C ILE A 163 11.51 28.61 11.60
N ASP A 164 10.92 29.37 12.54
CA ASP A 164 10.73 28.96 13.95
C ASP A 164 9.83 27.72 14.14
N LYS A 165 9.22 27.23 13.06
CA LYS A 165 8.27 26.12 13.04
C LYS A 165 8.56 25.17 11.87
N SER A 166 8.58 23.88 12.17
CA SER A 166 8.79 22.82 11.18
C SER A 166 7.48 22.11 10.84
N VAL A 167 7.48 21.38 9.72
CA VAL A 167 6.39 20.45 9.39
C VAL A 167 6.70 19.10 10.00
N TYR A 168 5.72 18.50 10.68
CA TYR A 168 5.82 17.19 11.31
C TYR A 168 4.75 16.26 10.77
N LYS A 169 5.13 15.00 10.60
CA LYS A 169 4.21 13.89 10.34
C LYS A 169 4.05 13.06 11.60
N ILE A 170 2.81 12.77 11.97
CA ILE A 170 2.46 12.01 13.16
C ILE A 170 1.61 10.81 12.76
N PHE A 171 2.04 9.63 13.17
CA PHE A 171 1.21 8.44 13.08
C PHE A 171 0.47 8.18 14.37
N SER A 172 -0.84 8.02 14.28
CA SER A 172 -1.72 7.64 15.38
C SER A 172 -2.69 6.53 14.94
N PRO A 173 -3.13 5.66 15.84
CA PRO A 173 -4.15 4.65 15.52
C PRO A 173 -5.54 5.25 15.25
N ASN A 174 -5.83 6.43 15.81
CA ASN A 174 -7.10 7.14 15.70
C ASN A 174 -6.85 8.64 15.42
N GLU A 175 -7.92 9.36 15.11
CA GLU A 175 -7.91 10.82 15.05
C GLU A 175 -7.41 11.43 16.37
N LEU A 176 -6.52 12.41 16.27
CA LEU A 176 -5.93 13.08 17.43
C LEU A 176 -6.76 14.28 17.84
N SER A 177 -7.05 14.38 19.14
CA SER A 177 -7.72 15.54 19.72
C SER A 177 -6.76 16.73 19.84
N LEU A 178 -7.32 17.92 20.07
CA LEU A 178 -6.52 19.12 20.37
C LEU A 178 -5.61 18.89 21.59
N SER A 179 -6.09 18.19 22.61
CA SER A 179 -5.29 17.85 23.80
C SER A 179 -4.13 16.91 23.48
N ASP A 180 -4.25 16.05 22.48
CA ASP A 180 -3.16 15.17 22.06
C ASP A 180 -2.07 15.97 21.36
N TYR A 181 -2.44 16.92 20.49
CA TYR A 181 -1.47 17.81 19.85
C TYR A 181 -0.75 18.70 20.86
N LYS A 182 -1.44 19.17 21.90
CA LYS A 182 -0.86 19.95 23.00
C LYS A 182 0.16 19.16 23.84
N GLN A 183 0.15 17.83 23.80
CA GLN A 183 1.19 16.98 24.39
C GLN A 183 2.44 16.88 23.49
N ILE A 184 2.35 17.26 22.22
CA ILE A 184 3.45 17.12 21.25
C ILE A 184 4.06 18.48 20.93
N PHE A 185 3.23 19.53 20.86
CA PHE A 185 3.60 20.87 20.46
C PHE A 185 3.39 21.88 21.58
N ASP A 186 4.18 22.95 21.57
CA ASP A 186 4.00 24.08 22.47
C ASP A 186 2.58 24.64 22.30
N ASN A 187 1.85 24.78 23.42
CA ASN A 187 0.47 25.25 23.44
C ASN A 187 0.33 26.54 22.61
N ASP A 188 -0.53 26.48 21.59
CA ASP A 188 -0.89 27.57 20.66
C ASP A 188 0.12 27.84 19.52
N ASN A 189 1.19 27.04 19.41
CA ASN A 189 2.17 27.17 18.34
C ASN A 189 2.15 26.02 17.32
N PHE A 190 0.96 25.56 16.94
CA PHE A 190 0.79 24.56 15.89
C PHE A 190 -0.49 24.76 15.07
N GLN A 191 -0.49 24.20 13.86
CA GLN A 191 -1.61 24.17 12.93
C GLN A 191 -1.67 22.80 12.26
N LEU A 192 -2.82 22.14 12.32
CA LEU A 192 -3.10 20.94 11.54
C LEU A 192 -3.25 21.33 10.07
N ILE A 193 -2.44 20.73 9.20
CA ILE A 193 -2.47 20.92 7.76
C ILE A 193 -3.40 19.88 7.13
N GLN A 194 -3.23 18.62 7.52
CA GLN A 194 -3.97 17.50 6.95
C GLN A 194 -4.00 16.32 7.92
N ASP A 195 -5.13 15.63 7.99
CA ASP A 195 -5.22 14.27 8.53
C ASP A 195 -5.61 13.32 7.39
N ILE A 196 -4.89 12.20 7.27
CA ILE A 196 -5.12 11.18 6.25
C ILE A 196 -5.31 9.84 6.97
N PRO A 197 -6.58 9.41 7.18
CA PRO A 197 -6.86 8.07 7.65
C PRO A 197 -6.59 7.07 6.52
N TRP A 198 -5.97 5.94 6.84
CA TRP A 198 -5.76 4.85 5.90
C TRP A 198 -5.59 3.49 6.57
N LEU A 199 -5.78 2.43 5.79
CA LEU A 199 -5.49 1.05 6.20
C LEU A 199 -4.02 0.76 5.89
N ALA A 200 -3.16 0.91 6.89
CA ALA A 200 -1.71 1.02 6.67
C ALA A 200 -1.02 -0.33 6.52
N TYR A 201 -1.33 -1.27 7.40
CA TYR A 201 -0.61 -2.55 7.52
C TYR A 201 -1.56 -3.65 8.01
N PRO A 202 -1.27 -4.93 7.76
CA PRO A 202 -1.99 -6.05 8.35
C PRO A 202 -2.01 -5.99 9.88
N LYS A 203 -3.17 -6.29 10.46
CA LYS A 203 -3.30 -6.53 11.89
C LYS A 203 -3.02 -8.01 12.16
N TYR A 204 -1.86 -8.30 12.74
CA TYR A 204 -1.47 -9.67 13.07
C TYR A 204 -2.17 -10.17 14.34
N GLU A 205 -2.79 -11.33 14.24
CA GLU A 205 -3.33 -12.09 15.37
C GLU A 205 -2.59 -13.43 15.46
N HIS A 206 -2.54 -14.04 16.65
CA HIS A 206 -1.90 -15.34 16.80
C HIS A 206 -2.95 -16.41 17.15
N PRO A 207 -3.06 -17.49 16.36
CA PRO A 207 -2.37 -17.79 15.10
C PRO A 207 -3.08 -17.23 13.86
N GLN A 208 -2.45 -16.31 13.12
CA GLN A 208 -2.89 -15.89 11.78
C GLN A 208 -2.05 -16.62 10.73
N LYS A 209 -2.72 -17.30 9.79
CA LYS A 209 -2.06 -17.85 8.59
C LYS A 209 -1.97 -16.78 7.52
N MET A 210 -0.91 -16.81 6.71
CA MET A 210 -0.84 -15.99 5.52
C MET A 210 -1.82 -16.51 4.45
N PRO A 211 -2.41 -15.63 3.63
CA PRO A 211 -3.12 -16.04 2.44
C PRO A 211 -2.24 -16.88 1.51
N PRO A 212 -2.80 -17.84 0.76
CA PRO A 212 -2.04 -18.53 -0.26
C PRO A 212 -1.78 -17.60 -1.46
N ILE A 213 -0.55 -17.62 -1.99
CA ILE A 213 -0.21 -16.94 -3.27
C ILE A 213 -1.03 -17.53 -4.42
N GLN A 214 -1.33 -18.83 -4.36
CA GLN A 214 -2.15 -19.52 -5.35
C GLN A 214 -3.49 -19.88 -4.72
N ILE A 215 -4.54 -19.11 -5.02
CA ILE A 215 -5.89 -19.32 -4.49
C ILE A 215 -6.46 -20.64 -5.01
N ASN A 216 -6.23 -20.94 -6.29
CA ASN A 216 -6.56 -22.20 -6.93
C ASN A 216 -5.65 -22.46 -8.14
N LYS A 217 -5.98 -23.43 -9.00
CA LYS A 217 -5.13 -23.80 -10.16
C LYS A 217 -4.82 -22.61 -11.09
N ASN A 218 -5.74 -21.67 -11.30
CA ASN A 218 -5.65 -20.63 -12.33
C ASN A 218 -5.78 -19.19 -11.77
N ILE A 219 -6.03 -19.04 -10.47
CA ILE A 219 -6.15 -17.76 -9.77
C ILE A 219 -4.99 -17.60 -8.79
N PHE A 220 -4.26 -16.51 -8.94
CA PHE A 220 -3.13 -16.12 -8.10
C PHE A 220 -3.45 -14.82 -7.36
N TYR A 221 -2.96 -14.68 -6.13
CA TYR A 221 -3.15 -13.51 -5.29
C TYR A 221 -1.80 -12.88 -4.94
N LEU A 222 -1.54 -11.72 -5.52
CA LEU A 222 -0.28 -11.00 -5.41
C LEU A 222 -0.10 -10.41 -4.01
N ASN A 223 -1.13 -9.78 -3.44
CA ASN A 223 -1.09 -9.20 -2.10
C ASN A 223 -1.13 -10.24 -0.96
N ALA A 224 -1.06 -11.55 -1.27
CA ALA A 224 -0.94 -12.59 -0.25
C ALA A 224 0.29 -12.39 0.65
N MET A 225 1.40 -11.95 0.05
CA MET A 225 2.67 -11.75 0.75
C MET A 225 2.68 -10.51 1.65
N GLU A 226 1.74 -9.58 1.47
CA GLU A 226 1.59 -8.40 2.35
C GLU A 226 1.47 -8.81 3.83
N TRP A 227 0.89 -9.98 4.09
CA TRP A 227 0.72 -10.60 5.41
C TRP A 227 2.00 -11.18 6.03
N SER A 228 3.12 -11.16 5.30
CA SER A 228 4.46 -11.41 5.89
C SER A 228 5.13 -10.11 6.31
N SER A 229 4.95 -9.06 5.52
CA SER A 229 5.46 -7.71 5.72
C SER A 229 4.78 -6.79 4.69
N SER A 230 4.31 -5.62 5.12
CA SER A 230 3.54 -4.71 4.26
C SER A 230 4.41 -3.55 3.77
N CYS A 231 5.11 -3.83 2.67
CA CYS A 231 5.89 -2.84 1.94
C CYS A 231 5.92 -3.19 0.44
N ILE A 232 6.24 -2.20 -0.39
CA ILE A 232 6.19 -2.35 -1.86
C ILE A 232 7.18 -3.42 -2.36
N GLU A 233 8.30 -3.58 -1.68
CA GLU A 233 9.34 -4.57 -2.00
C GLU A 233 8.80 -6.00 -1.92
N ILE A 234 7.90 -6.27 -0.97
CA ILE A 234 7.27 -7.58 -0.79
C ILE A 234 6.27 -7.86 -1.90
N GLU A 235 5.53 -6.86 -2.35
CA GLU A 235 4.63 -6.96 -3.50
C GLU A 235 5.40 -7.23 -4.80
N VAL A 236 6.56 -6.60 -4.98
CA VAL A 236 7.46 -6.86 -6.13
C VAL A 236 8.01 -8.29 -6.09
N ILE A 237 8.40 -8.78 -4.91
CA ILE A 237 8.83 -10.18 -4.74
C ILE A 237 7.69 -11.15 -5.08
N SER A 238 6.48 -10.86 -4.59
CA SER A 238 5.28 -11.67 -4.88
C SER A 238 4.98 -11.71 -6.38
N ALA A 239 5.00 -10.56 -7.05
CA ALA A 239 4.80 -10.44 -8.49
C ALA A 239 5.81 -11.28 -9.28
N ARG A 240 7.10 -11.20 -8.91
CA ARG A 240 8.17 -11.99 -9.55
C ARG A 240 7.94 -13.50 -9.37
N ASN A 241 7.56 -13.93 -8.17
CA ASN A 241 7.29 -15.33 -7.89
C ASN A 241 6.09 -15.85 -8.69
N ILE A 242 5.00 -15.09 -8.77
CA ILE A 242 3.83 -15.44 -9.60
C ILE A 242 4.22 -15.53 -11.08
N ALA A 243 4.99 -14.57 -11.59
CA ALA A 243 5.47 -14.61 -12.97
C ALA A 243 6.29 -15.88 -13.25
N MET A 244 7.19 -16.27 -12.33
CA MET A 244 7.97 -17.52 -12.45
C MET A 244 7.11 -18.79 -12.36
N LEU A 245 6.07 -18.79 -11.52
CA LEU A 245 5.12 -19.91 -11.46
C LEU A 245 4.36 -20.05 -12.78
N LEU A 246 3.91 -18.93 -13.34
CA LEU A 246 3.21 -18.88 -14.62
C LEU A 246 4.11 -19.31 -15.78
N THR A 247 5.38 -18.89 -15.80
CA THR A 247 6.29 -19.30 -16.88
C THR A 247 6.53 -20.81 -16.88
N LYS A 248 6.72 -21.40 -15.70
CA LYS A 248 6.81 -22.85 -15.54
C LYS A 248 5.51 -23.56 -15.95
N LYS A 249 4.36 -23.03 -15.57
CA LYS A 249 3.05 -23.59 -15.90
C LYS A 249 2.76 -23.54 -17.40
N LEU A 250 3.04 -22.41 -18.04
CA LEU A 250 2.81 -22.15 -19.46
C LEU A 250 3.93 -22.71 -20.36
N ARG A 251 5.02 -23.22 -19.76
CA ARG A 251 6.22 -23.70 -20.46
C ARG A 251 6.80 -22.64 -21.40
N VAL A 252 6.80 -21.39 -20.95
CA VAL A 252 7.39 -20.26 -21.68
C VAL A 252 8.68 -19.82 -21.00
N GLU A 253 9.68 -19.46 -21.80
CA GLU A 253 10.89 -18.84 -21.29
C GLU A 253 10.69 -17.33 -21.15
N LEU A 254 11.12 -16.78 -20.02
CA LEU A 254 11.21 -15.33 -19.88
C LEU A 254 12.31 -14.83 -20.82
N LYS A 255 11.98 -13.91 -21.72
CA LYS A 255 13.00 -13.15 -22.45
C LYS A 255 13.87 -12.43 -21.41
N ARG A 256 15.10 -12.90 -21.21
CA ARG A 256 16.11 -12.16 -20.46
C ARG A 256 16.48 -10.93 -21.28
N ASN A 257 15.83 -9.82 -20.99
CA ASN A 257 16.40 -8.53 -21.33
C ASN A 257 17.43 -8.23 -20.24
N ASP A 258 18.70 -8.56 -20.47
CA ASP A 258 19.85 -8.14 -19.66
C ASP A 258 20.09 -6.62 -19.79
N LYS A 259 19.03 -5.83 -19.73
CA LYS A 259 19.14 -4.40 -19.54
C LYS A 259 19.00 -4.18 -18.05
N HIS A 260 20.12 -3.94 -17.39
CA HIS A 260 20.11 -3.19 -16.15
C HIS A 260 19.19 -1.98 -16.39
N ILE A 261 18.04 -1.96 -15.74
CA ILE A 261 17.22 -0.75 -15.66
C ILE A 261 18.01 0.14 -14.70
N GLU A 262 18.87 1.00 -15.25
CA GLU A 262 19.47 2.08 -14.49
C GLU A 262 18.33 3.01 -14.06
N PHE A 263 18.14 3.13 -12.75
CA PHE A 263 17.20 4.05 -12.11
C PHE A 263 17.86 5.39 -11.86
#